data_AF-A0A0P1GGW1-F1
#
_entry.id   AF-A0A0P1GGW1-F1
#
_cell.length_a   1.000
_cell.length_b   1.000
_cell.length_c   1.000
_cell.angle_alpha   90.00
_cell.angle_beta   90.00
_cell.angle_gamma   90.00
#
_symmetry.space_group_name_H-M   'P 1'
#
loop_
_entity.id
_entity.type
_entity.pdbx_description
1 polymer ?
#
loop_
_entity_poly.entity_id
_entity_poly.type
_entity_poly.pdbx_seq_one_letter_code
_entity_poly.pdbx_strand_id
1 'polypeptide(L)'
;MSTADIWGPWITHDGKGCPLRPGTIVEIVAEDRFGFTLQQIACVTGGAYSSWNWRFYPRLKRILRYRVKKPNGLTILEDRLQSVQSAPMTPVSWRQ
;
A
#
# COMPACT_ATOMS: atom_id res chain seq x y z
N MET A 1 8.92 7.75 -14.51
CA MET A 1 8.61 6.80 -13.42
C MET A 1 7.16 6.42 -13.54
N SER A 2 6.87 5.14 -13.72
CA SER A 2 5.49 4.67 -13.78
C SER A 2 4.87 4.82 -12.37
N THR A 3 3.57 5.08 -12.27
CA THR A 3 2.92 5.15 -10.96
C THR A 3 2.95 3.82 -10.20
N ALA A 4 3.31 2.70 -10.86
CA ALA A 4 3.40 1.39 -10.22
C ALA A 4 4.53 1.33 -9.17
N ASP A 5 5.63 2.08 -9.35
CA ASP A 5 6.82 1.98 -8.50
C ASP A 5 6.62 2.57 -7.09
N ILE A 6 5.62 3.44 -6.93
CA ILE A 6 5.34 4.14 -5.65
C ILE A 6 4.27 3.45 -4.80
N TRP A 7 3.64 2.39 -5.28
CA TRP A 7 2.60 1.67 -4.55
C TRP A 7 3.03 0.24 -4.24
N GLY A 8 2.58 -0.26 -3.09
CA GLY A 8 2.67 -1.68 -2.75
C GLY A 8 1.71 -2.54 -3.58
N PRO A 9 1.71 -3.85 -3.35
CA PRO A 9 0.75 -4.76 -3.98
C PRO A 9 -0.68 -4.46 -3.55
N TRP A 10 -1.65 -4.84 -4.38
CA TRP A 10 -3.06 -4.84 -4.00
C TRP A 10 -3.34 -5.93 -2.97
N ILE A 11 -4.05 -5.57 -1.92
CA ILE A 11 -4.46 -6.43 -0.82
C ILE A 11 -5.99 -6.47 -0.81
N THR A 12 -6.56 -7.67 -0.85
CA THR A 12 -8.01 -7.88 -0.71
C THR A 12 -8.43 -7.64 0.74
N HIS A 13 -9.51 -6.90 0.93
CA HIS A 13 -10.04 -6.57 2.25
C HIS A 13 -11.13 -7.55 2.68
N ASP A 14 -11.17 -7.89 3.97
CA ASP A 14 -12.10 -8.90 4.53
C ASP A 14 -13.31 -8.30 5.25
N GLY A 15 -13.37 -6.97 5.33
CA GLY A 15 -14.47 -6.24 5.96
C GLY A 15 -14.45 -6.16 7.48
N LYS A 16 -13.37 -6.58 8.15
CA LYS A 16 -13.28 -6.64 9.63
C LYS A 16 -12.71 -5.38 10.29
N GLY A 17 -12.90 -4.21 9.67
CA GLY A 17 -12.34 -2.93 10.15
C GLY A 17 -11.02 -2.56 9.48
N CYS A 18 -10.48 -1.38 9.80
CA CYS A 18 -9.28 -0.87 9.13
C CYS A 18 -8.02 -1.52 9.72
N PRO A 19 -7.19 -2.23 8.93
CA PRO A 19 -5.97 -2.85 9.43
C PRO A 19 -4.78 -1.89 9.47
N LEU A 20 -4.96 -0.65 9.01
CA LEU A 20 -3.89 0.31 8.79
C LEU A 20 -3.84 1.38 9.87
N ARG A 21 -2.65 1.91 10.11
CA ARG A 21 -2.44 3.02 11.05
C ARG A 21 -3.02 4.32 10.47
N PRO A 22 -3.60 5.20 11.32
CA PRO A 22 -3.93 6.56 10.91
C PRO A 22 -2.71 7.27 10.29
N GLY A 23 -2.95 8.09 9.25
CA GLY A 23 -1.93 8.76 8.47
C GLY A 23 -1.41 7.96 7.25
N THR A 24 -1.77 6.69 7.11
CA THR A 24 -1.32 5.87 5.98
C THR A 24 -2.01 6.33 4.68
N ILE A 25 -1.24 6.60 3.62
CA ILE A 25 -1.78 6.90 2.29
C ILE A 25 -2.07 5.60 1.54
N VAL A 26 -3.30 5.44 1.09
CA VAL A 26 -3.77 4.26 0.37
C VAL A 26 -4.47 4.64 -0.91
N GLU A 27 -4.40 3.74 -1.88
CA GLU A 27 -5.38 3.68 -2.96
C GLU A 27 -6.35 2.54 -2.66
N ILE A 28 -7.65 2.80 -2.79
CA ILE A 28 -8.72 1.85 -2.49
C ILE A 28 -9.60 1.63 -3.70
N VAL A 29 -10.16 0.43 -3.79
CA VAL A 29 -11.35 0.15 -4.59
C VAL A 29 -12.49 -0.15 -3.64
N ALA A 30 -13.60 0.59 -3.76
CA ALA A 30 -14.77 0.43 -2.92
C ALA A 30 -16.03 0.29 -3.77
N GLU A 31 -17.01 -0.44 -3.25
CA GLU A 31 -18.30 -0.66 -3.89
C GLU A 31 -19.43 -0.08 -3.04
N ASP A 32 -20.44 0.49 -3.69
CA ASP A 32 -21.63 0.96 -3.01
C ASP A 32 -22.81 0.00 -3.05
N ARG A 33 -23.95 0.44 -2.51
CA ARG A 33 -25.18 -0.36 -2.40
C ARG A 33 -25.81 -0.73 -3.75
N PHE A 34 -25.40 -0.07 -4.83
CA PHE A 34 -25.92 -0.31 -6.18
C PHE A 34 -24.95 -1.14 -7.02
N GLY A 35 -23.81 -1.57 -6.45
CA GLY A 35 -22.78 -2.32 -7.16
C GLY A 35 -21.81 -1.44 -7.96
N PHE A 36 -21.88 -0.11 -7.84
CA PHE A 36 -20.89 0.75 -8.50
C PHE A 36 -19.57 0.71 -7.75
N THR A 37 -18.50 0.43 -8.49
CA THR A 37 -17.14 0.46 -7.98
C THR A 37 -16.48 1.81 -8.24
N LEU A 38 -15.75 2.31 -7.26
CA LEU A 38 -14.92 3.50 -7.38
C LEU A 38 -13.50 3.18 -6.95
N GLN A 39 -12.54 3.88 -7.56
CA GLN A 39 -11.14 3.85 -7.19
C GLN A 39 -10.69 5.25 -6.76
N GLN A 40 -10.09 5.37 -5.58
CA GLN A 40 -9.65 6.66 -5.04
C GLN A 40 -8.42 6.54 -4.14
N ILE A 41 -7.68 7.63 -4.02
CA ILE A 41 -6.58 7.77 -3.05
C ILE A 41 -7.12 8.46 -1.79
N ALA A 42 -6.78 7.92 -0.62
CA ALA A 42 -7.23 8.44 0.67
C ALA A 42 -6.12 8.36 1.72
N CYS A 43 -6.21 9.23 2.73
CA CYS A 43 -5.44 9.12 3.96
C CYS A 43 -6.29 8.39 5.00
N VAL A 44 -5.73 7.35 5.62
CA VAL A 44 -6.41 6.59 6.68
C VAL A 44 -6.58 7.50 7.90
N THR A 45 -7.81 7.75 8.32
CA THR A 45 -8.12 8.51 9.54
C THR A 45 -8.28 7.61 10.77
N GLY A 46 -8.56 6.32 10.57
CA GLY A 46 -8.92 5.38 11.63
C GLY A 46 -10.40 5.44 12.03
N GLY A 47 -10.75 4.77 13.12
CA GLY A 47 -12.10 4.78 13.70
C GLY A 47 -12.95 3.53 13.39
N ALA A 48 -13.89 3.25 14.29
CA ALA A 48 -14.75 2.07 14.22
C ALA A 48 -15.82 2.19 13.12
N TYR A 49 -16.45 3.35 12.96
CA TYR A 49 -17.45 3.62 11.91
C TYR A 49 -16.76 4.04 10.60
N SER A 50 -16.53 3.09 9.71
CA SER A 50 -15.85 3.36 8.44
C SER A 50 -16.18 2.33 7.36
N SER A 51 -15.88 2.67 6.10
CA SER A 51 -16.02 1.80 4.92
C SER A 51 -15.13 0.54 4.96
N TRP A 52 -14.22 0.46 5.92
CA TRP A 52 -13.41 -0.73 6.21
C TRP A 52 -14.18 -1.80 6.99
N ASN A 53 -15.24 -1.43 7.71
CA ASN A 53 -16.07 -2.37 8.44
C ASN A 53 -17.38 -2.60 7.70
N TRP A 54 -17.52 -3.78 7.09
CA TRP A 54 -18.66 -4.10 6.25
C TRP A 54 -19.96 -4.28 7.05
N ARG A 55 -19.91 -4.30 8.39
CA ARG A 55 -21.14 -4.18 9.21
C ARG A 55 -21.92 -2.90 8.96
N PHE A 56 -21.28 -1.86 8.42
CA PHE A 56 -21.94 -0.61 8.05
C PHE A 56 -22.37 -0.55 6.58
N TYR A 57 -22.04 -1.56 5.77
CA TYR A 57 -22.64 -1.70 4.44
C TYR A 57 -24.10 -2.16 4.60
N PRO A 58 -25.07 -1.64 3.83
CA PRO A 58 -24.94 -0.73 2.67
C PRO A 58 -24.99 0.77 2.99
N ARG A 59 -25.00 1.18 4.27
CA ARG A 59 -25.04 2.60 4.67
C ARG A 59 -23.75 3.34 4.31
N LEU A 60 -22.61 2.66 4.42
CA LEU A 60 -21.33 3.07 3.87
C LEU A 60 -20.97 2.18 2.67
N LYS A 61 -20.05 2.67 1.83
CA LYS A 61 -19.42 1.83 0.79
C LYS A 61 -18.54 0.78 1.46
N ARG A 62 -18.35 -0.39 0.83
CA ARG A 62 -17.45 -1.43 1.31
C ARG A 62 -16.14 -1.38 0.54
N ILE A 63 -15.01 -1.20 1.23
CA ILE A 63 -13.69 -1.30 0.61
C ILE A 63 -13.43 -2.78 0.27
N LEU A 64 -13.14 -3.06 -1.00
CA LEU A 64 -12.92 -4.41 -1.52
C LEU A 64 -11.43 -4.77 -1.55
N ARG A 65 -10.58 -3.81 -1.92
CA ARG A 65 -9.13 -3.95 -1.94
C ARG A 65 -8.45 -2.61 -1.78
N TYR A 66 -7.20 -2.64 -1.33
CA TYR A 66 -6.39 -1.45 -1.14
C TYR A 66 -4.92 -1.72 -1.45
N ARG A 67 -4.14 -0.68 -1.73
CA ARG A 67 -2.68 -0.74 -1.75
C ARG A 67 -2.09 0.47 -1.05
N VAL A 68 -0.96 0.28 -0.38
CA VAL A 68 -0.32 1.30 0.45
C VAL A 68 0.73 2.03 -0.36
N LYS A 69 0.83 3.36 -0.22
CA LYS A 69 1.90 4.14 -0.83
C LYS A 69 3.22 3.79 -0.15
N LYS A 70 4.26 3.45 -0.93
CA LYS A 70 5.60 3.27 -0.38
C LYS A 70 6.12 4.60 0.18
N PRO A 71 6.68 4.63 1.39
CA PRO A 71 7.33 5.84 1.89
C PRO A 71 8.60 6.11 1.07
N ASN A 72 8.85 7.38 0.74
CA ASN A 72 9.97 7.78 -0.13
C ASN A 72 11.34 7.25 0.35
N GLY A 73 11.53 7.10 1.67
CA GLY A 73 12.76 6.53 2.25
C GLY A 73 12.98 5.05 1.93
N LEU A 74 11.91 4.28 1.69
CA LEU A 74 11.99 2.88 1.29
C LEU A 74 12.51 2.76 -0.15
N THR A 75 12.07 3.65 -1.04
CA THR A 75 12.55 3.73 -2.42
C THR A 75 14.05 3.99 -2.48
N ILE A 76 14.56 4.90 -1.62
CA ILE A 76 16.00 5.19 -1.52
C ILE A 76 16.79 3.95 -1.06
N LEU A 77 16.24 3.16 -0.14
CA LEU A 77 16.89 1.94 0.34
C LEU A 77 16.86 0.82 -0.71
N GLU A 78 15.75 0.65 -1.43
CA GLU A 78 15.64 -0.28 -2.56
C GLU A 78 16.68 0.07 -3.64
N ASP A 79 16.80 1.35 -4.01
CA ASP A 79 17.80 1.84 -4.97
C ASP A 79 19.24 1.56 -4.51
N ARG A 80 19.54 1.73 -3.21
CA ARG A 80 20.86 1.44 -2.63
C ARG A 80 21.16 -0.06 -2.58
N LEU A 81 20.19 -0.90 -2.27
CA LEU A 81 20.38 -2.36 -2.28
C LEU A 81 20.70 -2.85 -3.69
N GLN A 82 20.00 -2.32 -4.69
CA GLN A 82 20.23 -2.69 -6.08
C GLN A 82 21.62 -2.28 -6.58
N SER A 83 22.14 -1.13 -6.16
CA SER A 83 23.50 -0.70 -6.51
C SER A 83 24.59 -1.55 -5.86
N VAL A 84 24.39 -2.02 -4.62
CA VAL A 84 25.34 -2.93 -3.94
C VAL A 84 25.36 -4.31 -4.59
N GLN A 85 24.20 -4.86 -4.97
CA GLN A 85 24.12 -6.18 -5.61
C GLN A 85 24.66 -6.19 -7.04
N SER A 86 24.65 -5.04 -7.72
CA SER A 86 25.17 -4.90 -9.08
C SER A 86 26.68 -4.65 -9.12
N ALA A 87 27.33 -4.42 -7.97
CA ALA A 87 28.76 -4.23 -7.91
C ALA A 87 29.48 -5.58 -8.10
N PRO A 88 30.38 -5.71 -9.10
CA PRO A 88 31.18 -6.91 -9.24
C PRO A 88 32.04 -7.07 -7.98
N MET A 89 31.91 -8.20 -7.29
CA MET A 89 32.81 -8.58 -6.20
C MET A 89 34.23 -8.68 -6.77
N THR A 90 35.05 -7.64 -6.55
CA THR A 90 36.49 -7.75 -6.74
C THR A 90 37.05 -8.58 -5.59
N PRO A 91 37.70 -9.72 -5.86
CA PRO A 91 38.32 -10.50 -4.80
C PRO A 91 39.42 -9.66 -4.14
N VAL A 92 39.32 -9.53 -2.81
CA VAL A 92 40.30 -8.81 -2.01
C VAL A 92 41.61 -9.60 -2.04
N SER A 93 42.61 -9.05 -2.72
CA SER A 93 43.96 -9.62 -2.78
C SER A 93 44.73 -9.25 -1.51
N TRP A 94 44.72 -10.14 -0.52
CA TRP A 94 45.67 -10.08 0.59
C TRP A 94 46.99 -10.73 0.17
N ARG A 95 47.96 -9.94 -0.31
CA ARG A 95 49.34 -10.38 -0.46
C ARG A 95 50.28 -9.47 0.34
N GLN A 96 51.01 -10.09 1.26
CA GLN A 96 52.40 -9.78 1.59
C GLN A 96 53.22 -11.03 1.35
#